data_AF-A0A0C9ZGS6-F1
#
_entry.id   AF-A0A0C9ZGS6-F1
#
_cell.length_a   1.000
_cell.length_b   1.000
_cell.length_c   1.000
_cell.angle_alpha   90.00
_cell.angle_beta   90.00
_cell.angle_gamma   90.00
#
_symmetry.space_group_name_H-M   'P 1'
#
loop_
_entity.id
_entity.type
_entity.pdbx_description
1 polymer ?
#
loop_
_entity_poly.entity_id
_entity_poly.type
_entity_poly.pdbx_seq_one_letter_code
_entity_poly.pdbx_strand_id
1 'polypeptide(L)'
;MDGHFEVPYPEDVDYDVPEIREREKPVEGVEASVLTTCAGHLCQGEQFEGAAIIYRIGDTFLRHFDMDRHALHHQTNMYYPFANLGDWEMANFLLQLNLSMREIDSYLSLSMTKKMLLSFWTAKELCRHIEDLPKGPHWKIRIVPTHHPTTSPVELYWHDPLECIEALFNHPFYAGKMDYSPFCVFTAAGRIMRVYSEWMSSDGAWELQAPCFAA
;
A
#
# COMPACT_ATOMS: atom_id res chain seq x y z
N MET A 1 -24.34 -50.06 -15.62
CA MET A 1 -23.10 -50.30 -16.38
C MET A 1 -22.08 -49.35 -15.81
N ASP A 2 -21.32 -49.87 -14.86
CA ASP A 2 -20.26 -49.16 -14.14
C ASP A 2 -19.13 -48.81 -15.10
N GLY A 3 -18.77 -47.53 -15.15
CA GLY A 3 -17.62 -47.03 -15.90
C GLY A 3 -16.72 -46.26 -14.95
N HIS A 4 -15.77 -46.97 -14.34
CA HIS A 4 -14.64 -46.34 -13.65
C HIS A 4 -13.78 -45.60 -14.69
N PHE A 5 -13.65 -44.28 -14.53
CA PHE A 5 -12.68 -43.47 -15.27
C PHE A 5 -11.50 -43.22 -14.35
N GLU A 6 -10.45 -44.04 -14.49
CA GLU A 6 -9.16 -43.81 -13.84
C GLU A 6 -8.39 -42.74 -14.63
N VAL A 7 -8.04 -41.65 -13.94
CA VAL A 7 -7.10 -40.65 -14.45
C VAL A 7 -5.70 -41.10 -14.01
N PRO A 8 -4.75 -41.35 -14.93
CA PRO A 8 -3.40 -41.72 -14.53
C PRO A 8 -2.72 -40.52 -13.86
N TYR A 9 -2.33 -40.69 -12.59
CA TYR A 9 -1.34 -39.81 -11.96
C TYR A 9 0.02 -40.08 -12.61
N PRO A 10 0.80 -39.05 -13.00
CA PRO A 10 2.18 -39.27 -13.41
C PRO A 10 2.99 -39.76 -12.20
N GLU A 11 3.55 -40.96 -12.33
CA GLU A 11 4.60 -41.47 -11.44
C GLU A 11 5.86 -40.60 -11.59
N ASP A 12 6.39 -40.19 -10.43
CA ASP A 12 7.78 -39.79 -10.17
C ASP A 12 8.46 -38.91 -11.23
N VAL A 13 8.15 -37.61 -11.22
CA VAL A 13 9.05 -36.60 -11.80
C VAL A 13 10.13 -36.29 -10.77
N ASP A 14 11.30 -36.89 -10.96
CA ASP A 14 12.51 -36.62 -10.20
C ASP A 14 12.93 -35.16 -10.47
N TYR A 15 12.60 -34.26 -9.55
CA TYR A 15 13.08 -32.89 -9.59
C TYR A 15 14.53 -32.92 -9.10
N ASP A 16 15.48 -32.92 -10.03
CA ASP A 16 16.89 -32.63 -9.74
C ASP A 16 16.97 -31.27 -9.03
N VAL A 17 17.08 -31.30 -7.69
CA VAL A 17 17.41 -30.13 -6.87
C VAL A 17 18.90 -29.88 -7.08
N PRO A 18 19.32 -28.76 -7.69
CA PRO A 18 20.74 -28.49 -7.83
C PRO A 18 21.37 -28.32 -6.45
N GLU A 19 22.40 -29.12 -6.16
CA GLU A 19 23.26 -28.96 -4.99
C GLU A 19 23.76 -27.52 -4.92
N ILE A 20 23.40 -26.85 -3.82
CA ILE A 20 23.89 -25.52 -3.48
C ILE A 20 25.39 -25.65 -3.25
N ARG A 21 26.19 -25.19 -4.21
CA ARG A 21 27.64 -25.09 -4.05
C ARG A 21 27.93 -24.18 -2.87
N GLU A 22 28.50 -24.75 -1.81
CA GLU A 22 29.14 -23.98 -0.74
C GLU A 22 30.21 -23.07 -1.37
N ARG A 23 29.96 -21.76 -1.37
CA ARG A 23 30.92 -20.78 -1.86
C ARG A 23 31.69 -20.21 -0.67
N GLU A 24 33.01 -20.38 -0.71
CA GLU A 24 33.95 -19.96 0.32
C GLU A 24 33.79 -18.48 0.74
N LYS A 25 33.93 -18.22 2.04
CA LYS A 25 33.82 -16.89 2.68
C LYS A 25 34.99 -15.97 2.29
N PRO A 26 34.73 -14.71 1.90
CA PRO A 26 35.72 -13.65 1.97
C PRO A 26 35.76 -13.00 3.36
N VAL A 27 36.88 -12.32 3.60
CA VAL A 27 37.50 -11.95 4.87
C VAL A 27 36.80 -10.81 5.62
N GLU A 28 36.86 -10.91 6.95
CA GLU A 28 36.57 -9.90 7.98
C GLU A 28 36.84 -8.45 7.56
N GLY A 29 35.76 -7.67 7.48
CA GLY A 29 35.75 -6.22 7.64
C GLY A 29 34.74 -5.90 8.74
N VAL A 30 35.10 -4.99 9.64
CA VAL A 30 34.31 -4.61 10.83
C VAL A 30 32.98 -4.00 10.40
N GLU A 31 31.94 -4.82 10.27
CA GLU A 31 30.58 -4.40 9.93
C GLU A 31 29.93 -3.66 11.10
N ALA A 32 29.35 -2.50 10.81
CA ALA A 32 28.54 -1.74 11.74
C ALA A 32 27.24 -2.51 12.04
N SER A 33 27.31 -3.41 13.02
CA SER A 33 26.16 -4.17 13.49
C SER A 33 25.17 -3.26 14.22
N VAL A 34 23.94 -3.18 13.72
CA VAL A 34 22.84 -2.51 14.43
C VAL A 34 22.15 -3.56 15.30
N LEU A 35 22.12 -3.31 16.61
CA LEU A 35 21.35 -4.14 17.54
C LEU A 35 19.87 -3.82 17.38
N THR A 36 19.10 -4.82 16.96
CA THR A 36 17.65 -4.73 16.77
C THR A 36 16.96 -5.80 17.61
N THR A 37 15.74 -5.56 18.06
CA THR A 37 14.95 -6.57 18.79
C THR A 37 13.91 -7.20 17.86
N CYS A 38 13.91 -8.53 17.72
CA CYS A 38 12.89 -9.26 16.97
C CYS A 38 12.23 -10.30 17.88
N ALA A 39 10.90 -10.25 18.00
CA ALA A 39 10.14 -11.15 18.88
C ALA A 39 10.71 -11.26 20.31
N GLY A 40 11.15 -10.14 20.88
CA GLY A 40 11.71 -10.06 22.25
C GLY A 40 13.15 -10.57 22.42
N HIS A 41 13.82 -10.98 21.33
CA HIS A 41 15.23 -11.41 21.37
C HIS A 41 16.15 -10.32 20.83
N LEU A 42 17.36 -10.22 21.40
CA LEU A 42 18.42 -9.38 20.85
C LEU A 42 18.88 -10.00 19.53
N CYS A 43 18.78 -9.24 18.46
CA CYS A 43 19.18 -9.65 17.12
C CYS A 43 20.27 -8.74 16.58
N GLN A 44 21.13 -9.31 15.74
CA GLN A 44 22.12 -8.56 14.98
C GLN A 44 21.57 -8.32 13.57
N GLY A 45 21.48 -7.05 13.19
CA GLY A 45 21.07 -6.61 11.85
C GLY A 45 22.28 -6.20 11.01
N GLU A 46 22.32 -6.68 9.77
CA GLU A 46 23.23 -6.24 8.71
C GLU A 46 22.42 -5.67 7.55
N GLN A 47 22.79 -4.48 7.08
CA GLN A 47 22.18 -3.87 5.92
C GLN A 47 23.05 -4.13 4.69
N PHE A 48 22.44 -4.33 3.52
CA PHE A 48 23.20 -4.55 2.28
C PHE A 48 24.08 -3.32 1.97
N GLU A 49 25.40 -3.51 1.90
CA GLU A 49 26.33 -2.43 1.56
C GLU A 49 26.15 -1.98 0.11
N GLY A 50 26.02 -0.67 -0.09
CA GLY A 50 25.77 -0.10 -1.40
C GLY A 50 24.30 -0.18 -1.84
N ALA A 51 23.38 -0.69 -1.01
CA ALA A 51 21.95 -0.72 -1.33
C ALA A 51 21.44 0.63 -1.85
N ALA A 52 20.42 0.58 -2.71
CA ALA A 52 19.83 1.74 -3.35
C ALA A 52 19.66 2.90 -2.37
N ILE A 53 20.43 3.96 -2.58
CA ILE A 53 20.31 5.20 -1.84
C ILE A 53 18.98 5.82 -2.27
N ILE A 54 18.21 6.41 -1.36
CA ILE A 54 17.00 7.15 -1.71
C ILE A 54 17.43 8.35 -2.58
N TYR A 55 17.41 8.17 -3.90
CA TYR A 55 17.78 9.18 -4.88
C TYR A 55 16.66 10.22 -4.94
N ARG A 56 16.78 11.22 -4.04
CA ARG A 56 15.90 12.38 -3.86
C ARG A 56 14.61 12.07 -3.11
N ILE A 57 14.20 13.05 -2.31
CA ILE A 57 12.81 13.21 -1.85
C ILE A 57 12.00 13.53 -3.11
N GLY A 58 11.43 12.51 -3.73
CA GLY A 58 10.32 12.69 -4.67
C GLY A 58 9.18 13.43 -3.96
N ASP A 59 8.25 14.01 -4.72
CA ASP A 59 7.08 14.63 -4.11
C ASP A 59 6.19 13.52 -3.52
N THR A 60 6.41 13.17 -2.25
CA THR A 60 5.61 12.16 -1.57
C THR A 60 4.18 12.65 -1.37
N PHE A 61 3.20 11.80 -1.06
CA PHE A 61 1.84 12.30 -0.76
C PHE A 61 1.87 13.14 0.50
N LEU A 62 2.68 12.82 1.50
CA LEU A 62 2.88 13.71 2.65
C LEU A 62 3.34 15.09 2.19
N ARG A 63 4.29 15.15 1.25
CA ARG A 63 4.73 16.43 0.70
C ARG A 63 3.64 17.13 -0.13
N HIS A 64 2.88 16.40 -0.94
CA HIS A 64 1.73 16.96 -1.68
C HIS A 64 0.61 17.42 -0.76
N PHE A 65 0.39 16.70 0.34
CA PHE A 65 -0.58 17.01 1.39
C PHE A 65 -0.15 18.24 2.18
N ASP A 66 1.14 18.34 2.53
CA ASP A 66 1.73 19.51 3.19
C ASP A 66 1.80 20.74 2.26
N MET A 67 1.80 20.52 0.95
CA MET A 67 1.72 21.56 -0.08
C MET A 67 0.29 21.81 -0.57
N ASP A 68 -0.70 21.09 -0.03
CA ASP A 68 -2.09 21.28 -0.42
C ASP A 68 -2.57 22.69 -0.05
N ARG A 69 -3.54 23.21 -0.81
CA ARG A 69 -4.14 24.52 -0.54
C ARG A 69 -4.77 24.60 0.86
N HIS A 70 -5.08 23.46 1.47
CA HIS A 70 -5.65 23.38 2.82
C HIS A 70 -4.65 22.94 3.89
N ALA A 71 -3.35 22.81 3.57
CA ALA A 71 -2.33 22.36 4.51
C ALA A 71 -2.30 23.19 5.82
N LEU A 72 -2.51 24.51 5.73
CA LEU A 72 -2.60 25.37 6.92
C LEU A 72 -3.81 25.03 7.79
N HIS A 73 -4.95 24.69 7.18
CA HIS A 73 -6.13 24.27 7.93
C HIS A 73 -5.91 22.93 8.61
N HIS A 74 -5.22 21.98 7.95
CA HIS A 74 -4.93 20.66 8.49
C HIS A 74 -4.05 20.69 9.75
N GLN A 75 -3.21 21.71 9.93
CA GLN A 75 -2.44 21.89 11.17
C GLN A 75 -3.33 22.15 12.40
N THR A 76 -4.47 22.81 12.19
CA THR A 76 -5.43 23.14 13.26
C THR A 76 -6.59 22.16 13.35
N ASN A 77 -6.94 21.54 12.22
CA ASN A 77 -8.05 20.64 12.07
C ASN A 77 -7.74 19.58 11.01
N MET A 78 -7.37 18.39 11.46
CA MET A 78 -7.07 17.24 10.61
C MET A 78 -8.24 16.83 9.70
N TYR A 79 -9.47 17.20 10.04
CA TYR A 79 -10.68 16.81 9.30
C TYR A 79 -11.13 17.84 8.26
N TYR A 80 -10.40 18.94 8.08
CA TYR A 80 -10.75 19.94 7.06
C TYR A 80 -10.87 19.29 5.66
N PRO A 81 -11.92 19.57 4.86
CA PRO A 81 -12.86 20.71 4.94
C PRO A 81 -14.01 20.57 5.94
N PHE A 82 -14.13 19.44 6.63
CA PHE A 82 -15.12 19.27 7.69
C PHE A 82 -14.69 19.99 8.96
N ALA A 83 -15.65 20.45 9.76
CA ALA A 83 -15.39 21.26 10.94
C ALA A 83 -14.68 20.48 12.06
N ASN A 84 -14.93 19.17 12.16
CA ASN A 84 -14.37 18.27 13.17
C ASN A 84 -14.63 16.80 12.77
N LEU A 85 -14.18 15.86 13.62
CA LEU A 85 -14.39 14.43 13.43
C LEU A 85 -15.87 14.05 13.28
N GLY A 86 -16.76 14.54 14.15
CA GLY A 86 -18.17 14.19 14.11
C GLY A 86 -18.88 14.69 12.85
N ASP A 87 -18.47 15.85 12.35
CA ASP A 87 -18.93 16.37 11.05
C ASP A 87 -18.47 15.50 9.88
N TRP A 88 -17.21 15.04 9.89
CA TRP A 88 -16.69 14.09 8.91
C TRP A 88 -17.36 12.72 8.99
N GLU A 89 -17.62 12.19 10.19
CA GLU A 89 -18.31 10.91 10.38
C GLU A 89 -19.74 10.96 9.81
N MET A 90 -20.44 12.07 10.04
CA MET A 90 -21.77 12.29 9.48
C MET A 90 -21.74 12.34 7.95
N ALA A 91 -20.79 13.08 7.38
CA ALA A 91 -20.57 13.13 5.94
C ALA A 91 -20.29 11.73 5.36
N ASN A 92 -19.34 11.00 5.94
CA ASN A 92 -18.96 9.66 5.50
C ASN A 92 -20.15 8.68 5.57
N PHE A 93 -20.93 8.73 6.65
CA PHE A 93 -22.14 7.91 6.78
C PHE A 93 -23.15 8.20 5.67
N LEU A 94 -23.46 9.48 5.40
CA LEU A 94 -24.41 9.86 4.36
C LEU A 94 -23.97 9.41 2.96
N LEU A 95 -22.66 9.43 2.67
CA LEU A 95 -22.10 9.00 1.39
C LEU A 95 -22.17 7.49 1.18
N GLN A 96 -21.98 6.71 2.23
CA GLN A 96 -22.03 5.25 2.15
C GLN A 96 -23.45 4.70 1.95
N LEU A 97 -24.48 5.45 2.34
CA LEU A 97 -25.88 5.03 2.23
C LEU A 97 -26.44 5.07 0.80
N ASN A 98 -25.67 5.52 -0.20
CA ASN A 98 -26.11 5.66 -1.61
C ASN A 98 -27.44 6.43 -1.75
N LEU A 99 -27.68 7.41 -0.88
CA LEU A 99 -28.87 8.26 -0.92
C LEU A 99 -28.82 9.19 -2.12
N SER A 100 -29.99 9.52 -2.69
CA SER A 100 -30.08 10.59 -3.66
C SER A 100 -29.80 11.95 -3.01
N MET A 101 -29.34 12.93 -3.80
CA MET A 101 -29.11 14.29 -3.31
C MET A 101 -30.34 14.89 -2.60
N ARG A 102 -31.55 14.57 -3.07
CA ARG A 102 -32.80 15.04 -2.47
C ARG A 102 -33.06 14.43 -1.09
N GLU A 103 -32.74 13.16 -0.90
CA GLU A 103 -32.89 12.49 0.40
C GLU A 103 -31.89 13.05 1.42
N ILE A 104 -30.66 13.33 0.98
CA ILE A 104 -29.65 14.01 1.81
C ILE A 104 -30.14 15.41 2.21
N ASP A 105 -30.62 16.21 1.25
CA ASP A 105 -31.17 17.54 1.55
C ASP A 105 -32.37 17.47 2.52
N SER A 106 -33.26 16.49 2.32
CA SER A 106 -34.40 16.24 3.21
C SER A 106 -33.95 15.90 4.63
N TYR A 107 -32.96 15.01 4.78
CA TYR A 107 -32.36 14.68 6.07
C TYR A 107 -31.72 15.90 6.74
N LEU A 108 -30.90 16.67 6.01
CA LEU A 108 -30.25 17.88 6.51
C LEU A 108 -31.26 19.00 6.84
N SER A 109 -32.47 18.94 6.29
CA SER A 109 -33.53 19.89 6.59
C SER A 109 -34.24 19.66 7.94
N LEU A 110 -34.07 18.49 8.56
CA LEU A 110 -34.70 18.11 9.82
C LEU A 110 -34.31 19.07 10.96
N SER A 111 -35.21 19.27 11.92
CA SER A 111 -34.99 20.20 13.03
C SER A 111 -33.85 19.78 13.97
N MET A 112 -33.58 18.49 14.07
CA MET A 112 -32.49 17.95 14.88
C MET A 112 -31.14 18.11 14.18
N THR A 113 -31.08 17.84 12.87
CA THR A 113 -29.84 17.95 12.08
C THR A 113 -29.38 19.39 11.98
N LYS A 114 -30.31 20.35 11.86
CA LYS A 114 -30.04 21.80 11.93
C LYS A 114 -29.39 22.30 13.21
N LYS A 115 -29.45 21.54 14.31
CA LYS A 115 -28.81 21.89 15.58
C LYS A 115 -27.38 21.35 15.67
N MET A 116 -26.99 20.45 14.78
CA MET A 116 -25.63 19.92 14.72
C MET A 116 -24.69 20.95 14.11
N LEU A 117 -23.42 20.95 14.52
CA LEU A 117 -22.40 21.84 13.98
C LEU A 117 -21.76 21.20 12.74
N LEU A 118 -22.54 21.09 11.67
CA LEU A 118 -22.07 20.55 10.39
C LEU A 118 -21.43 21.64 9.54
N SER A 119 -20.43 21.28 8.75
CA SER A 119 -19.81 22.19 7.76
C SER A 119 -20.62 22.31 6.48
N PHE A 120 -21.62 21.45 6.27
CA PHE A 120 -22.46 21.39 5.08
C PHE A 120 -23.95 21.31 5.45
N TRP A 121 -24.79 21.96 4.63
CA TRP A 121 -26.25 22.00 4.83
C TRP A 121 -27.03 21.51 3.63
N THR A 122 -26.35 21.21 2.53
CA THR A 122 -26.92 20.62 1.32
C THR A 122 -26.04 19.49 0.81
N ALA A 123 -26.64 18.55 0.08
CA ALA A 123 -25.94 17.50 -0.64
C ALA A 123 -24.89 18.08 -1.59
N LYS A 124 -25.18 19.24 -2.20
CA LYS A 124 -24.25 19.93 -3.09
C LYS A 124 -23.01 20.45 -2.35
N GLU A 125 -23.16 20.99 -1.15
CA GLU A 125 -22.04 21.42 -0.32
C GLU A 125 -21.21 20.23 0.16
N LEU A 126 -21.87 19.15 0.57
CA LEU A 126 -21.21 17.89 0.90
C LEU A 126 -20.36 17.38 -0.28
N CYS A 127 -20.93 17.32 -1.49
CA CYS A 127 -20.19 16.94 -2.69
C CYS A 127 -18.99 17.86 -2.96
N ARG A 128 -19.16 19.18 -2.81
CA ARG A 128 -18.07 20.14 -2.97
C ARG A 128 -16.93 19.87 -1.99
N HIS A 129 -17.24 19.60 -0.73
CA HIS A 129 -16.23 19.27 0.28
C HIS A 129 -15.45 17.99 -0.09
N ILE A 130 -16.12 17.01 -0.69
CA ILE A 130 -15.44 15.78 -1.15
C ILE A 130 -14.56 16.07 -2.37
N GLU A 131 -15.06 16.85 -3.32
CA GLU A 131 -14.28 17.29 -4.49
C GLU A 131 -13.04 18.09 -4.07
N ASP A 132 -13.10 18.74 -2.90
CA ASP A 132 -12.02 19.53 -2.34
C ASP A 132 -10.92 18.68 -1.65
N LEU A 133 -11.17 17.40 -1.37
CA LEU A 133 -10.20 16.48 -0.79
C LEU A 133 -9.10 16.09 -1.79
N PRO A 134 -7.90 15.67 -1.30
CA PRO A 134 -6.86 15.14 -2.15
C PRO A 134 -7.39 14.00 -3.03
N LYS A 135 -7.14 14.10 -4.33
CA LYS A 135 -7.65 13.13 -5.31
C LYS A 135 -6.80 11.86 -5.27
N GLY A 136 -7.48 10.72 -5.27
CA GLY A 136 -6.86 9.41 -5.48
C GLY A 136 -6.63 9.10 -6.96
N PRO A 137 -6.15 7.87 -7.26
CA PRO A 137 -6.01 7.37 -8.63
C PRO A 137 -7.33 7.47 -9.41
N HIS A 138 -7.27 7.88 -10.67
CA HIS A 138 -8.49 8.10 -11.46
C HIS A 138 -9.07 6.78 -11.95
N TRP A 139 -10.41 6.69 -11.99
CA TRP A 139 -11.09 5.61 -12.70
C TRP A 139 -10.94 5.81 -14.21
N LYS A 140 -10.50 4.75 -14.89
CA LYS A 140 -10.41 4.67 -16.35
C LYS A 140 -11.45 3.65 -16.84
N ILE A 141 -12.08 3.96 -17.96
CA ILE A 141 -13.11 3.12 -18.58
C ILE A 141 -12.63 2.71 -19.96
N ARG A 142 -12.74 1.42 -20.28
CA ARG A 142 -12.45 0.89 -21.62
C ARG A 142 -13.54 -0.08 -22.06
N ILE A 143 -14.08 0.13 -23.26
CA ILE A 143 -15.00 -0.83 -23.87
C ILE A 143 -14.17 -2.03 -24.38
N VAL A 144 -14.51 -3.22 -23.93
CA VAL A 144 -13.84 -4.47 -24.31
C VAL A 144 -14.55 -5.04 -25.55
N PRO A 145 -13.84 -5.27 -26.67
CA PRO A 145 -14.44 -5.87 -27.84
C PRO A 145 -14.82 -7.33 -27.56
N THR A 146 -16.06 -7.69 -27.85
CA THR A 146 -16.57 -9.06 -27.71
C THR A 146 -16.72 -9.70 -29.09
N HIS A 147 -16.37 -10.99 -29.20
CA HIS A 147 -16.57 -11.75 -30.43
C HIS A 147 -18.05 -12.02 -30.74
N HIS A 148 -18.90 -12.00 -29.71
CA HIS A 148 -20.33 -12.20 -29.84
C HIS A 148 -21.08 -10.88 -29.63
N PRO A 149 -22.18 -10.65 -30.37
CA PRO A 149 -23.00 -9.46 -30.20
C PRO A 149 -23.66 -9.48 -28.82
N THR A 150 -23.37 -8.46 -28.01
CA THR A 150 -24.03 -8.21 -26.73
C THR A 150 -25.05 -7.07 -26.88
N THR A 151 -26.12 -7.10 -26.08
CA THR A 151 -27.15 -6.04 -26.06
C THR A 151 -26.59 -4.70 -25.58
N SER A 152 -25.60 -4.73 -24.69
CA SER A 152 -24.86 -3.57 -24.20
C SER A 152 -23.36 -3.81 -24.33
N PRO A 153 -22.54 -2.77 -24.57
CA PRO A 153 -21.08 -2.91 -24.58
C PRO A 153 -20.56 -3.39 -23.22
N VAL A 154 -19.50 -4.19 -23.23
CA VAL A 154 -18.81 -4.61 -22.00
C VAL A 154 -17.82 -3.51 -21.59
N GLU A 155 -18.06 -2.86 -20.46
CA GLU A 155 -17.23 -1.80 -19.92
C GLU A 155 -16.28 -2.34 -18.84
N LEU A 156 -14.98 -2.16 -19.03
CA LEU A 156 -13.96 -2.44 -18.02
C LEU A 156 -13.60 -1.14 -17.29
N TYR A 157 -13.84 -1.14 -15.99
CA TYR A 157 -13.43 -0.09 -15.06
C TYR A 157 -12.10 -0.52 -14.40
N TRP A 158 -11.09 0.32 -14.46
CA TRP A 158 -9.76 0.04 -13.92
C TRP A 158 -9.05 1.32 -13.47
N HIS A 159 -8.02 1.18 -12.64
CA HIS A 159 -7.10 2.26 -12.28
C HIS A 159 -5.74 2.04 -12.91
N ASP A 160 -5.00 3.11 -13.16
CA ASP A 160 -3.61 2.98 -13.57
C ASP A 160 -2.78 2.30 -12.47
N PRO A 161 -2.11 1.17 -12.75
CA PRO A 161 -1.34 0.48 -11.73
C PRO A 161 -0.20 1.34 -11.20
N LEU A 162 0.40 2.23 -12.02
CA LEU A 162 1.47 3.11 -11.57
C LEU A 162 0.91 4.22 -10.66
N GLU A 163 -0.24 4.83 -10.99
CA GLU A 163 -0.90 5.79 -10.09
C GLU A 163 -1.31 5.14 -8.77
N CYS A 164 -1.78 3.88 -8.79
CA CYS A 164 -2.10 3.13 -7.58
C CYS A 164 -0.88 2.84 -6.71
N ILE A 165 0.22 2.38 -7.31
CA ILE A 165 1.48 2.12 -6.59
C ILE A 165 2.01 3.43 -5.99
N GLU A 166 2.03 4.51 -6.79
CA GLU A 166 2.44 5.83 -6.32
C GLU A 166 1.58 6.28 -5.14
N ALA A 167 0.25 6.25 -5.26
CA ALA A 167 -0.66 6.62 -4.17
C ALA A 167 -0.47 5.76 -2.91
N LEU A 168 -0.24 4.45 -3.07
CA LEU A 168 -0.01 3.53 -1.97
C LEU A 168 1.30 3.83 -1.23
N PHE A 169 2.41 3.97 -1.96
CA PHE A 169 3.73 4.24 -1.38
C PHE A 169 3.78 5.61 -0.72
N ASN A 170 2.95 6.51 -1.21
CA ASN A 170 2.86 7.85 -0.68
C ASN A 170 1.93 7.94 0.54
N HIS A 171 1.09 6.93 0.80
CA HIS A 171 0.11 6.97 1.88
C HIS A 171 0.78 7.21 3.27
N PRO A 172 0.27 8.17 4.10
CA PRO A 172 0.94 8.60 5.33
C PRO A 172 1.21 7.47 6.34
N PHE A 173 0.36 6.44 6.32
CA PHE A 173 0.54 5.25 7.17
C PHE A 173 1.92 4.60 7.03
N TYR A 174 2.49 4.62 5.83
CA TYR A 174 3.76 3.97 5.47
C TYR A 174 4.97 4.91 5.56
N ALA A 175 4.74 6.19 5.85
CA ALA A 175 5.81 7.18 5.93
C ALA A 175 6.84 6.81 7.02
N GLY A 176 8.10 6.64 6.60
CA GLY A 176 9.19 6.25 7.49
C GLY A 176 9.11 4.80 8.01
N LYS A 177 8.20 3.98 7.48
CA LYS A 177 8.02 2.56 7.88
C LYS A 177 8.29 1.56 6.76
N MET A 178 8.61 2.03 5.55
CA MET A 178 8.96 1.16 4.43
C MET A 178 10.47 0.98 4.36
N ASP A 179 10.89 -0.28 4.41
CA ASP A 179 12.27 -0.68 4.12
C ASP A 179 12.42 -0.90 2.62
N TYR A 180 13.39 -0.22 2.02
CA TYR A 180 13.72 -0.33 0.58
C TYR A 180 15.09 -1.00 0.35
N SER A 181 15.85 -1.21 1.42
CA SER A 181 17.15 -1.84 1.38
C SER A 181 17.07 -3.23 2.01
N PRO A 182 17.57 -4.28 1.34
CA PRO A 182 17.66 -5.60 1.91
C PRO A 182 18.49 -5.58 3.18
N PHE A 183 18.11 -6.42 4.12
CA PHE A 183 18.81 -6.58 5.37
C PHE A 183 18.81 -8.05 5.80
N CYS A 184 19.78 -8.43 6.62
CA CYS A 184 19.86 -9.74 7.24
C CYS A 184 19.71 -9.56 8.75
N VAL A 185 18.91 -10.42 9.38
CA VAL A 185 18.74 -10.42 10.84
C VAL A 185 19.09 -11.79 11.39
N PHE A 186 19.84 -11.83 12.48
CA PHE A 186 20.23 -13.07 13.16
C PHE A 186 19.90 -13.01 14.65
N THR A 187 19.38 -14.11 15.23
CA THR A 187 18.93 -14.19 16.64
C THR A 187 20.04 -14.28 17.68
N ALA A 188 21.31 -14.41 17.29
CA ALA A 188 22.43 -14.61 18.20
C ALA A 188 23.73 -13.99 17.66
N ALA A 189 24.64 -13.63 18.57
CA ALA A 189 25.96 -13.04 18.25
C ALA A 189 26.82 -13.91 17.31
N GLY A 190 26.55 -15.22 17.22
CA GLY A 190 27.23 -16.13 16.30
C GLY A 190 26.62 -16.21 14.89
N ARG A 191 25.63 -15.37 14.54
CA ARG A 191 24.88 -15.41 13.27
C ARG A 191 24.34 -16.81 12.92
N ILE A 192 23.88 -17.56 13.93
CA ILE A 192 23.58 -19.00 13.80
C ILE A 192 22.25 -19.25 13.10
N MET A 193 21.24 -18.42 13.37
CA MET A 193 19.90 -18.60 12.82
C MET A 193 19.43 -17.29 12.21
N ARG A 194 19.15 -17.34 10.89
CA ARG A 194 18.59 -16.22 10.14
C ARG A 194 17.10 -16.06 10.43
N VAL A 195 16.67 -14.82 10.57
CA VAL A 195 15.28 -14.43 10.79
C VAL A 195 14.73 -13.81 9.52
N TYR A 196 13.60 -14.34 9.07
CA TYR A 196 12.83 -13.79 7.95
C TYR A 196 11.53 -13.23 8.50
N SER A 197 11.27 -11.94 8.27
CA SER A 197 10.04 -11.25 8.70
C SER A 197 9.29 -10.66 7.52
N GLU A 198 10.01 -10.05 6.58
CA GLU A 198 9.46 -9.33 5.43
C GLU A 198 10.28 -9.65 4.17
N TRP A 199 9.78 -9.25 3.00
CA TRP A 199 10.48 -9.46 1.73
C TRP A 199 11.93 -8.95 1.78
N MET A 200 12.17 -7.79 2.39
CA MET A 200 13.51 -7.18 2.48
C MET A 200 14.48 -7.96 3.37
N SER A 201 14.00 -8.84 4.24
CA SER A 201 14.84 -9.75 5.04
C SER A 201 15.27 -11.02 4.30
N SER A 202 14.67 -11.28 3.13
CA SER A 202 14.86 -12.50 2.35
C SER A 202 16.15 -12.52 1.55
N ASP A 203 16.60 -13.73 1.20
CA ASP A 203 17.71 -13.94 0.26
C ASP A 203 17.39 -13.36 -1.12
N GLY A 204 16.14 -13.48 -1.58
CA GLY A 204 15.73 -12.96 -2.89
C GLY A 204 15.91 -11.45 -3.00
N ALA A 205 15.59 -10.68 -1.96
CA ALA A 205 15.83 -9.23 -1.96
C ALA A 205 17.33 -8.88 -1.98
N TRP A 206 18.14 -9.63 -1.24
CA TRP A 206 19.59 -9.46 -1.17
C TRP A 206 20.28 -9.80 -2.50
N GLU A 207 19.95 -10.96 -3.07
CA GLU A 207 20.48 -11.45 -4.33
C GLU A 207 20.07 -10.58 -5.52
N LEU A 208 18.89 -9.94 -5.46
CA LEU A 208 18.47 -9.01 -6.51
C LEU A 208 19.34 -7.76 -6.56
N GLN A 209 19.89 -7.31 -5.43
CA GLN A 209 20.78 -6.15 -5.38
C GLN A 209 22.25 -6.46 -5.69
N ALA A 210 22.71 -7.68 -5.43
CA ALA A 210 24.11 -8.06 -5.63
C ALA A 210 24.65 -7.85 -7.08
N PRO A 211 23.91 -8.15 -8.17
CA PRO A 211 24.36 -7.91 -9.53
C PRO A 211 24.43 -6.43 -9.92
N CYS A 212 23.63 -5.55 -9.30
CA CYS A 212 23.58 -4.14 -9.65
C CYS A 212 24.85 -3.37 -9.28
N PHE A 213 25.70 -3.92 -8.41
CA PHE A 213 26.94 -3.29 -7.93
C PHE A 213 28.22 -3.99 -8.39
N ALA A 214 28.11 -5.07 -9.18
CA ALA A 214 29.25 -5.83 -9.70
C ALA A 214 29.72 -5.39 -11.10
N ALA A 215 29.27 -4.23 -11.58
CA ALA A 215 29.60 -3.66 -12.90
C ALA A 215 30.43 -2.37 -12.79
#